data_AF-A0A1D2M3T1-F1
#
_entry.id   AF-A0A1D2M3T1-F1
#
_cell.length_a   1.000
_cell.length_b   1.000
_cell.length_c   1.000
_cell.angle_alpha   90.00
_cell.angle_beta   90.00
_cell.angle_gamma   90.00
#
_symmetry.space_group_name_H-M   'P 1'
#
loop_
_entity.id
_entity.type
_entity.pdbx_description
1 polymer ?
#
loop_
_entity_poly.entity_id
_entity_poly.type
_entity_poly.pdbx_seq_one_letter_code
_entity_poly.pdbx_strand_id
1 'polypeptide(L)' 'MTSGLERGLDLEKVVGVMDDKGELVLLLKFKGERRVELVPASVANAKWPQEVIKFYKTESFGINLI' A
#
# COMPACT_ATOMS: atom_id res chain seq x y z
N MET A 1 -17.31 5.96 -8.71
CA MET A 1 -16.56 4.69 -8.57
C MET A 1 -15.90 4.75 -7.20
N THR A 2 -16.36 3.95 -6.25
CA THR A 2 -15.90 3.98 -4.83
C THR A 2 -14.66 3.11 -4.67
N SER A 3 -13.63 3.63 -4.01
CA SER A 3 -12.37 2.93 -3.76
C SER A 3 -12.58 1.64 -2.96
N GLY A 4 -11.73 0.62 -3.16
CA GLY A 4 -11.69 -0.59 -2.34
C GLY A 4 -11.41 -0.26 -0.87
N LEU A 5 -10.66 0.82 -0.62
CA LEU A 5 -10.44 1.41 0.70
C LEU A 5 -11.76 1.87 1.38
N GLU A 6 -12.63 2.57 0.66
CA GLU A 6 -13.94 3.05 1.16
C GLU A 6 -14.94 1.91 1.34
N ARG A 7 -14.81 0.87 0.50
CA ARG A 7 -15.65 -0.34 0.56
C ARG A 7 -15.24 -1.32 1.66
N GLY A 8 -14.13 -1.05 2.35
CA GLY A 8 -13.63 -1.93 3.42
C GLY A 8 -13.20 -3.30 2.92
N LEU A 9 -12.70 -3.39 1.69
CA LEU A 9 -12.18 -4.64 1.15
C LEU A 9 -10.90 -5.05 1.88
N ASP A 10 -10.69 -6.35 2.02
CA ASP A 10 -9.45 -6.89 2.55
C ASP A 10 -8.28 -6.56 1.62
N LEU A 11 -7.19 -6.07 2.21
CA LEU A 11 -5.94 -5.89 1.51
C LEU A 11 -5.39 -7.27 1.11
N GLU A 12 -5.07 -7.44 -0.16
CA GLU A 12 -4.41 -8.64 -0.67
C GLU A 12 -2.90 -8.52 -0.51
N LYS A 13 -2.32 -7.40 -0.97
CA LYS A 13 -0.90 -7.10 -0.83
C LYS A 13 -0.59 -5.63 -1.17
N VAL A 14 0.53 -5.15 -0.64
CA VAL A 14 1.21 -3.98 -1.19
C VAL A 14 1.99 -4.42 -2.41
N VAL A 15 1.80 -3.73 -3.54
CA VAL A 15 2.45 -4.04 -4.82
C VAL A 15 3.69 -3.18 -5.03
N GLY A 16 3.73 -1.99 -4.44
CA GLY A 16 4.82 -1.05 -4.62
C GLY A 16 4.62 0.21 -3.79
N VAL A 17 5.61 1.09 -3.87
CA VAL A 17 5.57 2.44 -3.32
C VAL A 17 6.06 3.41 -4.38
N MET A 18 5.51 4.62 -4.38
CA MET A 18 5.98 5.73 -5.20
C MET A 18 6.07 7.00 -4.34
N ASP A 19 6.94 7.91 -4.76
CA ASP A 19 6.98 9.27 -4.24
C ASP A 19 6.09 10.16 -5.11
N ASP A 20 5.11 10.83 -4.49
CA ASP A 20 4.34 11.90 -5.12
C ASP A 20 4.66 13.21 -4.39
N LYS A 21 5.62 13.97 -4.94
CA LYS A 21 6.02 15.30 -4.41
C LYS A 21 6.48 15.27 -2.94
N GLY A 22 7.19 14.22 -2.54
CA GLY A 22 7.66 14.02 -1.17
C GLY A 22 6.67 13.31 -0.26
N GLU A 23 5.49 12.93 -0.76
CA GLU A 23 4.57 12.05 -0.06
C GLU A 23 4.71 10.60 -0.56
N LEU A 24 4.98 9.68 0.35
CA LEU A 24 4.99 8.26 0.02
C LEU A 24 3.56 7.77 -0.21
N VAL A 25 3.33 7.17 -1.36
CA VAL A 25 2.05 6.57 -1.77
C VAL A 25 2.26 5.09 -2.05
N LEU A 26 1.45 4.23 -1.44
CA LEU A 26 1.50 2.79 -1.68
C LEU A 26 0.49 2.39 -2.75
N LEU A 27 0.91 1.44 -3.57
CA LEU A 27 0.07 0.77 -4.56
C LEU A 27 -0.53 -0.47 -3.90
N LEU A 28 -1.81 -0.39 -3.52
CA LEU A 28 -2.51 -1.45 -2.81
C LEU A 28 -3.34 -2.29 -3.78
N LYS A 29 -3.24 -3.61 -3.63
CA LYS A 29 -4.11 -4.57 -4.30
C LYS A 29 -5.13 -5.08 -3.29
N PHE A 30 -6.41 -4.86 -3.56
CA PHE A 30 -7.51 -5.40 -2.75
C PHE A 30 -8.00 -6.74 -3.29
N LYS A 31 -8.43 -7.62 -2.39
CA LYS A 31 -8.99 -8.92 -2.79
C LYS A 31 -10.24 -8.74 -3.65
N GLY A 32 -10.30 -9.47 -4.75
CA GLY A 32 -11.44 -9.41 -5.68
C GLY A 32 -11.42 -8.19 -6.62
N GLU A 33 -10.50 -7.25 -6.45
CA GLU A 33 -10.32 -6.13 -7.38
C GLU A 33 -9.23 -6.43 -8.38
N ARG A 34 -9.44 -6.09 -9.66
CA ARG A 34 -8.41 -6.30 -10.71
C ARG A 34 -7.37 -5.18 -10.73
N ARG A 35 -7.74 -3.99 -10.27
CA ARG A 35 -6.89 -2.79 -10.30
C ARG A 35 -6.09 -2.65 -9.00
N VAL A 36 -5.06 -1.83 -9.06
CA VAL A 36 -4.35 -1.33 -7.89
C VAL A 36 -4.87 0.06 -7.55
N GLU A 37 -4.84 0.40 -6.27
CA GLU A 37 -5.28 1.69 -5.76
C GLU A 37 -4.12 2.40 -5.10
N LEU A 38 -4.07 3.72 -5.29
CA LEU A 38 -3.07 4.59 -4.68
C LEU A 38 -3.59 5.04 -3.32
N VAL A 39 -2.87 4.67 -2.26
CA VAL A 39 -3.24 5.02 -0.89
C VAL A 39 -2.04 5.68 -0.22
N PRO A 40 -2.21 6.86 0.41
CA PRO A 40 -1.13 7.51 1.14
C PRO A 40 -0.53 6.60 2.21
N ALA A 41 0.79 6.63 2.38
CA ALA A 41 1.49 5.80 3.36
C ALA A 41 0.97 5.97 4.78
N SER A 42 0.63 7.21 5.15
CA SER A 42 0.02 7.50 6.46
C SER A 42 -1.26 6.67 6.72
N VAL A 43 -2.10 6.52 5.68
CA VAL A 43 -3.35 5.74 5.77
C VAL A 43 -3.06 4.24 5.80
N ALA A 44 -2.17 3.76 4.92
CA ALA A 44 -1.83 2.34 4.84
C ALA A 44 -1.15 1.85 6.14
N ASN A 45 -0.25 2.64 6.71
CA ASN A 45 0.44 2.35 7.97
C ASN A 45 -0.53 2.22 9.14
N ALA A 46 -1.59 3.03 9.16
CA ALA A 46 -2.61 2.98 10.21
C ALA A 46 -3.56 1.78 10.04
N LYS A 47 -3.99 1.45 8.82
CA LYS A 47 -4.97 0.38 8.57
C LYS A 47 -4.37 -1.01 8.46
N TRP A 48 -3.21 -1.15 7.80
CA TRP A 48 -2.57 -2.45 7.52
C TRP A 48 -1.09 -2.48 7.90
N PRO A 49 -0.73 -2.15 9.15
CA PRO A 49 0.66 -2.01 9.58
C PRO A 49 1.50 -3.26 9.29
N GLN A 50 0.95 -4.46 9.52
CA GLN A 50 1.69 -5.71 9.34
C GLN A 50 2.02 -5.99 7.87
N GLU A 51 1.08 -5.73 6.94
CA GLU A 51 1.31 -5.92 5.51
C GLU A 51 2.30 -4.89 4.95
N VAL A 52 2.23 -3.65 5.46
CA VAL A 52 3.19 -2.62 5.07
C VAL A 52 4.60 -2.92 5.59
N ILE A 53 4.73 -3.37 6.85
CA ILE A 53 6.02 -3.80 7.41
C ILE A 53 6.58 -5.00 6.62
N LYS A 54 5.73 -5.96 6.28
CA LYS A 54 6.12 -7.14 5.49
C LYS A 54 6.61 -6.72 4.11
N PHE A 55 5.90 -5.81 3.44
CA PHE A 55 6.33 -5.24 2.16
C PHE A 55 7.73 -4.63 2.27
N TYR A 56 7.98 -3.77 3.25
CA TYR A 56 9.31 -3.18 3.42
C TYR A 56 10.39 -4.20 3.76
N LYS A 57 10.08 -5.27 4.49
CA LYS A 57 11.06 -6.33 4.81
C LYS A 57 11.39 -7.24 3.62
N THR A 58 10.41 -7.55 2.79
CA THR A 58 10.55 -8.50 1.67
C THR A 58 11.06 -7.82 0.39
N GLU A 59 10.66 -6.56 0.15
CA GLU A 59 11.05 -5.81 -1.05
C GLU A 59 12.29 -4.91 -0.81
N SER A 60 12.98 -5.06 0.33
CA SER A 60 14.20 -4.32 0.71
C SER A 60 15.45 -4.66 -0.13
N PHE A 61 15.30 -5.03 -1.41
CA PHE A 61 16.41 -4.98 -2.36
C PHE A 61 16.54 -3.60 -3.05
N GLY A 62 15.65 -2.62 -2.77
CA GLY A 62 15.68 -1.34 -3.49
C GLY A 62 15.19 -0.09 -2.78
N ILE A 63 14.88 -0.10 -1.48
CA ILE A 63 14.53 1.10 -0.73
C ILE A 63 15.13 1.00 0.67
N ASN A 64 16.25 1.69 0.87
CA ASN A 64 16.87 1.84 2.17
C ASN A 64 15.97 2.76 3.02
N LEU A 65 15.07 2.15 3.79
CA LEU A 65 14.19 2.86 4.71
C LEU A 65 14.71 2.67 6.14
N ILE A 66 15.85 3.31 6.43
CA ILE A 66 16.30 3.84 7.74
C ILE A 66 17.53 4.73 7.54
#